data_AF-A0A430R174-F1
#
_entry.id   AF-A0A430R174-F1
#
_cell.length_a   1.000
_cell.length_b   1.000
_cell.length_c   1.000
_cell.angle_alpha   90.00
_cell.angle_beta   90.00
_cell.angle_gamma   90.00
#
_symmetry.space_group_name_H-M   'P 1'
#
loop_
_entity.id
_entity.type
_entity.pdbx_description
1 polymer ?
#
loop_
_entity_poly.entity_id
_entity_poly.type
_entity_poly.pdbx_seq_one_letter_code
_entity_poly.pdbx_strand_id
1 'polypeptide(L)'
;MRFALKMRLEVDGHTAAVLDGQSRIANWLYNHLLEEANALRQRYRETQDPDAARVLYTGRGLRDRIPALKQEFPFLRAVHSSVLKNAALRLSRAIREYRKGRGGERAGEVHWPRFRSWKRKWFSLLY
;
A
#
# COMPACT_ATOMS: atom_id res chain seq x y z
N MET A 1 -10.38 27.68 10.59
CA MET A 1 -10.03 27.20 9.22
C MET A 1 -8.64 26.59 9.26
N ARG A 2 -8.45 25.35 8.80
CA ARG A 2 -7.11 24.77 8.60
C ARG A 2 -6.69 25.07 7.15
N PHE A 3 -5.78 26.02 6.98
CA PHE A 3 -5.19 26.29 5.67
C PHE A 3 -4.12 25.22 5.40
N ALA A 4 -4.30 24.42 4.35
CA ALA A 4 -3.29 23.48 3.89
C ALA A 4 -2.40 24.18 2.85
N LEU A 5 -1.15 24.48 3.21
CA LEU A 5 -0.17 25.04 2.29
C LEU A 5 0.42 23.91 1.43
N LYS A 6 0.34 24.02 0.10
CA LYS A 6 1.01 23.10 -0.82
C LYS A 6 2.34 23.71 -1.24
N MET A 7 3.43 23.11 -0.79
CA MET A 7 4.78 23.51 -1.20
C MET A 7 5.33 22.53 -2.24
N ARG A 8 5.95 23.07 -3.29
CA ARG A 8 6.72 22.28 -4.25
C ARG A 8 8.08 21.97 -3.65
N LEU A 9 8.47 20.70 -3.68
CA LEU A 9 9.83 20.29 -3.37
C LEU A 9 10.69 20.42 -4.62
N GLU A 10 11.74 21.23 -4.55
CA GLU A 10 12.77 21.33 -5.57
C GLU A 10 13.99 20.51 -5.13
N VAL A 11 14.51 19.69 -6.03
CA VAL A 11 15.65 18.80 -5.76
C VAL A 11 16.59 18.78 -6.95
N ASP A 12 17.87 18.47 -6.69
CA ASP A 12 18.85 18.21 -7.73
C ASP A 12 18.64 16.83 -8.40
N GLY A 13 19.39 16.58 -9.48
CA GLY A 13 19.29 15.34 -10.24
C GLY A 13 19.64 14.08 -9.43
N HIS A 14 20.61 14.19 -8.51
CA HIS A 14 21.03 13.06 -7.68
C HIS A 14 19.93 12.66 -6.69
N THR A 15 19.38 13.64 -5.97
CA THR A 15 18.29 13.44 -5.02
C THR A 15 17.03 12.93 -5.73
N ALA A 16 16.74 13.45 -6.93
CA ALA A 16 15.63 12.93 -7.74
C ALA A 16 15.78 11.44 -8.09
N ALA A 17 17.00 11.01 -8.44
CA ALA A 17 17.30 9.61 -8.74
C ALA A 17 17.16 8.72 -7.49
N VAL A 18 17.65 9.18 -6.33
CA VAL A 18 17.47 8.48 -5.05
C VAL A 18 15.99 8.31 -4.73
N LEU A 19 15.20 9.39 -4.82
CA LEU A 19 13.77 9.37 -4.57
C LEU A 19 13.01 8.46 -5.53
N ASP A 20 13.42 8.39 -6.81
CA ASP A 20 12.83 7.47 -7.77
C ASP A 20 13.12 6.00 -7.40
N GLY A 21 14.36 5.67 -7.05
CA GLY A 21 14.73 4.32 -6.59
C GLY A 21 13.95 3.88 -5.35
N GLN A 22 13.85 4.75 -4.36
CA GLN A 22 13.07 4.51 -3.14
C GLN A 22 11.57 4.35 -3.44
N SER A 23 11.03 5.18 -4.33
CA SER A 23 9.63 5.10 -4.78
C SER A 23 9.33 3.81 -5.52
N ARG A 24 10.26 3.32 -6.35
CA ARG A 24 10.15 2.04 -7.04
C ARG A 24 10.08 0.88 -6.07
N ILE A 25 10.91 0.87 -5.03
CA ILE A 25 10.86 -0.16 -3.99
C ILE A 25 9.52 -0.12 -3.22
N ALA A 26 9.02 1.07 -2.88
CA ALA A 26 7.71 1.21 -2.24
C ALA A 26 6.54 0.77 -3.15
N ASN A 27 6.60 1.08 -4.45
CA ASN A 27 5.64 0.60 -5.45
C ASN A 27 5.69 -0.93 -5.60
N TRP A 28 6.90 -1.50 -5.61
CA TRP A 28 7.09 -2.95 -5.65
C TRP A 28 6.43 -3.61 -4.43
N LEU A 29 6.70 -3.12 -3.21
CA LEU A 29 6.08 -3.67 -2.00
C LEU A 29 4.56 -3.56 -2.05
N TYR A 30 4.03 -2.43 -2.51
CA TYR A 30 2.58 -2.25 -2.68
C TYR A 30 1.98 -3.31 -3.63
N ASN A 31 2.62 -3.54 -4.77
CA ASN A 31 2.15 -4.50 -5.76
C ASN A 31 2.24 -5.94 -5.25
N HIS A 32 3.34 -6.30 -4.60
CA HIS A 32 3.52 -7.61 -3.98
C HIS A 32 2.46 -7.90 -2.92
N LEU A 33 2.17 -6.92 -2.04
CA LEU A 33 1.08 -7.04 -1.06
C LEU A 33 -0.31 -7.08 -1.72
N LEU A 34 -0.49 -6.47 -2.89
CA LEU A 34 -1.74 -6.54 -3.64
C LEU A 34 -1.95 -7.93 -4.28
N GLU A 35 -0.89 -8.58 -4.76
CA GLU A 35 -0.92 -9.99 -5.18
C GLU A 35 -1.34 -10.89 -4.03
N GLU A 36 -0.69 -10.75 -2.87
CA GLU A 36 -1.06 -11.49 -1.66
C GLU A 36 -2.52 -11.21 -1.26
N ALA A 37 -2.96 -9.95 -1.30
CA ALA A 37 -4.34 -9.59 -1.01
C ALA A 37 -5.35 -10.22 -1.99
N ASN A 38 -4.99 -10.35 -3.27
CA ASN A 38 -5.83 -11.02 -4.26
C ASN A 38 -5.96 -12.53 -3.96
N ALA A 39 -4.85 -13.19 -3.62
CA ALA A 39 -4.85 -14.60 -3.23
C ALA A 39 -5.67 -14.83 -1.95
N LEU A 40 -5.49 -14.00 -0.92
CA LEU A 40 -6.28 -14.04 0.32
C LEU A 40 -7.77 -13.82 0.05
N ARG A 41 -8.10 -12.88 -0.84
CA ARG A 41 -9.49 -12.62 -1.23
C ARG A 41 -10.11 -13.82 -1.93
N GLN A 42 -9.37 -14.48 -2.82
CA GLN A 42 -9.84 -15.69 -3.49
C GLN A 42 -10.06 -16.82 -2.47
N ARG A 43 -9.06 -17.12 -1.64
CA ARG A 43 -9.17 -18.12 -0.56
C ARG A 43 -10.37 -17.86 0.34
N TYR A 44 -10.55 -16.63 0.81
CA TYR A 44 -11.70 -16.29 1.65
C TYR A 44 -13.05 -16.52 0.95
N ARG A 45 -13.15 -16.27 -0.35
CA ARG A 45 -14.38 -16.51 -1.12
C ARG A 45 -14.69 -18.00 -1.28
N GLU A 46 -13.66 -18.83 -1.36
CA GLU A 46 -13.79 -20.27 -1.57
C GLU A 46 -14.02 -21.03 -0.26
N THR A 47 -13.33 -20.64 0.81
CA THR A 47 -13.26 -21.43 2.05
C THR A 47 -13.85 -20.72 3.27
N GLN A 48 -14.19 -19.43 3.17
CA GLN A 48 -14.61 -18.58 4.30
C GLN A 48 -13.58 -18.54 5.45
N ASP A 49 -12.29 -18.76 5.14
CA ASP A 49 -11.24 -18.83 6.14
C ASP A 49 -11.08 -17.52 6.95
N PRO A 50 -11.27 -17.55 8.28
CA PRO A 50 -11.18 -16.37 9.13
C PRO A 50 -9.78 -15.74 9.16
N ASP A 51 -8.71 -16.52 8.97
CA ASP A 51 -7.35 -15.98 8.93
C ASP A 51 -7.11 -15.16 7.65
N ALA A 52 -7.64 -15.63 6.51
CA ALA A 52 -7.57 -14.88 5.27
C ALA A 52 -8.30 -13.53 5.41
N ALA A 53 -9.47 -13.51 6.06
CA ALA A 53 -10.19 -12.27 6.36
C ALA A 53 -9.42 -11.37 7.34
N ARG A 54 -8.79 -11.94 8.37
CA ARG A 54 -8.01 -11.19 9.37
C ARG A 54 -6.84 -10.47 8.73
N VAL A 55 -6.09 -11.12 7.84
CA VAL A 55 -4.97 -10.46 7.14
C VAL A 55 -5.48 -9.41 6.14
N LEU A 56 -6.53 -9.73 5.39
CA LEU A 56 -7.02 -8.89 4.30
C LEU A 56 -7.78 -7.64 4.74
N TYR A 57 -8.69 -7.78 5.71
CA TYR A 57 -9.67 -6.74 6.04
C TYR A 57 -9.32 -5.92 7.28
N THR A 58 -8.26 -6.26 8.00
CA THR A 58 -7.78 -5.45 9.12
C THR A 58 -6.89 -4.30 8.65
N GLY A 59 -6.78 -3.25 9.47
CA GLY A 59 -5.95 -2.09 9.13
C GLY A 59 -4.44 -2.36 9.14
N ARG A 60 -4.00 -3.46 9.76
CA ARG A 60 -2.57 -3.77 9.97
C ARG A 60 -2.14 -5.13 9.40
N GLY A 61 -3.06 -6.01 9.01
CA GLY A 61 -2.73 -7.37 8.55
C GLY A 61 -1.64 -7.42 7.48
N LEU A 62 -1.83 -6.70 6.36
CA LEU A 62 -0.80 -6.60 5.29
C LEU A 62 0.48 -5.88 5.76
N ARG A 63 0.38 -4.92 6.68
CA ARG A 63 1.54 -4.21 7.24
C ARG A 63 2.41 -5.15 8.06
N ASP A 64 1.80 -6.08 8.79
CA ASP A 64 2.50 -7.01 9.67
C ASP A 64 3.23 -8.11 8.90
N ARG A 65 3.06 -8.19 7.56
CA ARG A 65 3.85 -9.02 6.64
C ARG A 65 5.23 -8.42 6.34
N ILE A 66 5.40 -7.10 6.50
CA ILE A 66 6.65 -6.40 6.14
C ILE A 66 7.91 -6.98 6.81
N PRO A 67 7.92 -7.34 8.11
CA PRO A 67 9.09 -7.93 8.73
C PRO A 67 9.56 -9.22 8.05
N ALA A 68 8.65 -10.13 7.73
CA ALA A 68 8.95 -11.37 7.01
C ALA A 68 9.45 -11.07 5.59
N LEU A 69 8.76 -10.18 4.87
CA LEU A 69 9.17 -9.76 3.53
C LEU A 69 10.56 -9.13 3.51
N LYS A 70 10.98 -8.42 4.57
CA LYS A 70 12.36 -7.90 4.67
C LYS A 70 13.40 -8.99 4.82
N GLN A 71 13.05 -10.13 5.40
CA GLN A 71 13.94 -11.28 5.51
C GLN A 71 14.12 -11.93 4.13
N GLU A 72 13.02 -12.12 3.40
CA GLU A 72 13.00 -12.72 2.06
C GLU A 72 13.58 -11.80 0.97
N PHE A 73 13.30 -10.49 1.07
CA PHE A 73 13.68 -9.46 0.11
C PHE A 73 14.53 -8.37 0.79
N PRO A 74 15.85 -8.60 0.98
CA PRO A 74 16.71 -7.66 1.72
C PRO A 74 16.75 -6.24 1.17
N PHE A 75 16.51 -6.03 -0.13
CA PHE A 75 16.49 -4.69 -0.75
C PHE A 75 15.41 -3.77 -0.13
N LEU A 76 14.37 -4.33 0.49
CA LEU A 76 13.39 -3.54 1.26
C LEU A 76 14.03 -2.81 2.44
N ARG A 77 15.18 -3.26 2.96
CA ARG A 77 15.89 -2.56 4.04
C ARG A 77 16.52 -1.24 3.56
N ALA A 78 16.68 -1.04 2.26
CA ALA A 78 17.20 0.22 1.69
C ALA A 78 16.19 1.39 1.81
N VAL A 79 14.92 1.09 2.11
CA VAL A 79 13.87 2.10 2.31
C VAL A 79 13.53 2.22 3.79
N HIS A 80 13.38 3.47 4.25
CA HIS A 80 12.98 3.75 5.62
C HIS A 80 11.65 3.05 5.97
N SER A 81 11.60 2.42 7.14
CA SER A 81 10.47 1.57 7.53
C SER A 81 9.12 2.29 7.55
N SER A 82 9.08 3.60 7.80
CA SER A 82 7.83 4.37 7.77
C SER A 82 7.24 4.47 6.35
N VAL A 83 8.07 4.52 5.31
CA VAL A 83 7.65 4.58 3.91
C VAL A 83 7.02 3.25 3.49
N LEU A 84 7.66 2.13 3.84
CA LEU A 84 7.13 0.80 3.58
C LEU A 84 5.82 0.54 4.33
N LYS A 85 5.74 0.94 5.60
CA LYS A 85 4.49 0.88 6.38
C LYS A 85 3.39 1.69 5.72
N ASN A 86 3.70 2.87 5.19
CA ASN A 86 2.77 3.69 4.43
C ASN A 86 2.22 2.96 3.20
N ALA A 87 3.07 2.23 2.46
CA ALA A 87 2.61 1.44 1.33
C ALA A 87 1.55 0.41 1.71
N ALA A 88 1.81 -0.38 2.76
CA ALA A 88 0.84 -1.36 3.26
C ALA A 88 -0.44 -0.70 3.81
N LEU A 89 -0.31 0.36 4.62
CA LEU A 89 -1.45 1.05 5.21
C LEU A 89 -2.38 1.67 4.15
N ARG A 90 -1.81 2.21 3.06
CA ARG A 90 -2.60 2.73 1.94
C ARG A 90 -3.38 1.63 1.24
N LEU A 91 -2.77 0.47 1.04
CA LEU A 91 -3.43 -0.68 0.45
C LEU A 91 -4.56 -1.19 1.37
N SER A 92 -4.27 -1.44 2.65
CA SER A 92 -5.28 -1.86 3.64
C SER A 92 -6.44 -0.86 3.74
N ARG A 93 -6.17 0.45 3.69
CA ARG A 93 -7.23 1.46 3.64
C ARG A 93 -8.10 1.29 2.40
N ALA A 94 -7.51 1.21 1.21
CA ALA A 94 -8.27 1.04 -0.03
C ALA A 94 -9.17 -0.20 -0.02
N ILE A 95 -8.65 -1.33 0.47
CA ILE A 95 -9.40 -2.59 0.60
C ILE A 95 -10.58 -2.45 1.57
N ARG A 96 -10.35 -1.82 2.73
CA ARG A 96 -11.41 -1.60 3.72
C ARG A 96 -12.49 -0.67 3.19
N GLU A 97 -12.11 0.40 2.51
CA GLU A 97 -13.06 1.34 1.92
C GLU A 97 -13.88 0.68 0.80
N TYR A 98 -13.26 -0.20 0.01
CA TYR A 98 -13.98 -1.04 -0.96
C TYR A 98 -15.04 -1.92 -0.28
N ARG A 99 -14.67 -2.59 0.81
CA ARG A 99 -15.61 -3.44 1.58
C ARG A 99 -16.77 -2.63 2.15
N LYS A 100 -16.49 -1.45 2.72
CA LYS A 100 -17.51 -0.54 3.25
C LYS A 100 -18.46 -0.03 2.16
N GLY A 101 -17.92 0.37 1.01
CA GLY A 101 -18.73 0.78 -0.15
C GLY A 101 -19.66 -0.34 -0.62
N ARG A 102 -19.17 -1.58 -0.69
CA ARG A 102 -20.04 -2.75 -0.99
C ARG A 102 -21.10 -3.03 0.06
N GLY A 103 -20.85 -2.68 1.31
CA GLY A 103 -21.81 -2.81 2.42
C GLY A 103 -22.84 -1.68 2.50
N GLY A 104 -22.83 -0.72 1.56
CA GLY A 104 -23.75 0.41 1.56
C GLY A 104 -23.38 1.55 2.54
N GLU A 105 -22.22 1.48 3.20
CA GLU A 105 -21.78 2.50 4.16
C GLU A 105 -21.24 3.79 3.49
N ARG A 106 -21.19 3.86 2.15
CA ARG A 106 -20.73 5.04 1.41
C ARG A 106 -21.54 5.31 0.15
N ALA A 107 -21.80 6.60 -0.09
CA ALA A 107 -22.29 7.11 -1.36
C ALA A 107 -21.10 7.29 -2.34
N GLY A 108 -20.90 6.31 -3.23
CA GLY A 108 -19.92 6.41 -4.31
C GLY A 108 -19.35 5.06 -4.76
N GLU A 109 -18.94 4.98 -6.02
CA GLU A 109 -18.32 3.79 -6.60
C GLU A 109 -16.89 3.63 -6.06
N VAL A 110 -16.68 2.66 -5.17
CA VAL A 110 -15.36 2.31 -4.67
C VAL A 110 -14.86 1.08 -5.42
N HIS A 111 -13.73 1.21 -6.10
CA HIS A 111 -13.10 0.10 -6.82
C HIS A 111 -12.06 -0.62 -5.97
N TRP A 112 -11.81 -1.90 -6.30
CA TRP A 112 -10.68 -2.63 -5.75
C TRP A 112 -9.36 -1.93 -6.10
N PRO A 113 -8.36 -1.91 -5.20
CA PRO A 113 -7.03 -1.35 -5.50
C PRO A 113 -6.44 -1.96 -6.78
N ARG A 114 -5.73 -1.11 -7.53
CA ARG A 114 -5.04 -1.47 -8.78
C ARG A 114 -3.54 -1.49 -8.56
N PHE A 115 -2.85 -2.29 -9.35
CA PHE A 115 -1.40 -2.29 -9.42
C PHE A 115 -0.86 -0.90 -9.74
N ARG A 116 0.22 -0.53 -9.07
CA ARG A 116 0.96 0.70 -9.34
C ARG A 116 1.91 0.45 -10.51
N SER A 117 1.76 1.26 -11.54
CA SER A 117 2.69 1.28 -12.66
C SER A 117 4.05 1.81 -12.21
N TRP A 118 5.10 1.34 -12.85
CA TRP A 118 6.43 1.93 -12.78
C TRP A 118 6.41 3.27 -13.55
N LYS A 119 5.81 4.33 -12.98
CA LYS A 119 5.65 5.63 -13.67
C LYS A 119 6.07 6.83 -12.81
N ARG A 120 6.74 7.77 -13.50
CA ARG A 120 7.04 9.22 -13.34
C ARG A 120 6.84 9.98 -12.01
N LYS A 121 5.98 9.57 -11.07
CA LYS A 121 5.72 10.31 -9.82
C LYS A 121 6.18 9.48 -8.63
N TRP A 122 6.87 10.14 -7.70
CA TRP A 122 7.33 9.49 -6.47
C TRP A 122 6.17 8.95 -5.63
N PHE A 123 6.50 7.95 -4.81
CA PHE A 123 5.55 7.32 -3.92
C PHE A 123 5.04 8.32 -2.89
N SER A 124 3.73 8.62 -2.90
CA SER A 124 3.17 9.54 -1.91
C SER A 124 3.06 8.92 -0.51
N LEU A 125 3.49 9.67 0.49
CA LEU A 125 3.34 9.30 1.89
C LEU A 125 1.97 9.76 2.42
N LEU A 126 1.43 9.03 3.38
CA LEU A 126 0.22 9.42 4.10
C LEU A 126 0.67 10.19 5.34
N TYR A 127 0.42 11.50 5.37
CA TYR A 127 0.63 12.41 6.49
C TYR A 127 -0.65 13.20 6.74
#